data_AF-A0A965QKT4-F1
#
_entry.id   AF-A0A965QKT4-F1
#
_cell.length_a   1.000
_cell.length_b   1.000
_cell.length_c   1.000
_cell.angle_alpha   90.00
_cell.angle_beta   90.00
_cell.angle_gamma   90.00
#
_symmetry.space_group_name_H-M   'P 1'
#
loop_
_entity.id
_entity.type
_entity.pdbx_description
1 polymer ?
#
loop_
_entity_poly.entity_id
_entity_poly.type
_entity_poly.pdbx_seq_one_letter_code
_entity_poly.pdbx_strand_id
1 'polypeptide(L)'
;ILMDSIGLSMALGTFLAGVVLAESEYRHELQSNVEPFKGLLLGIFFTAVGSSMNFSIFSAKPLQILTTVFLLLVSKIIILKICAKLFNHQSRNSWLFSLLLSQGGEFAFVLFTTARGLGAISADQSAELTLVVALSMFTTPFLLKATERWLREKPAAKKKEADTFESAHDPVIVAGMGRFGQIVVRLLHSQSIRATVIDFSPDLLELVRPFGLKVYYGDATDLAVLEAAGIEHAKVLVLAIDDVKGCLHAAEQVRKHYPHVRVLVRARDMAHLHEIHKLGITDIERETFNSALSLGEKALLALGFHPHTARKRSKIFHQYDLEVISKMQHLWDDRATYATTAKKAREELGRIFAEDQKNLQHGGADTAWVVK
;
A
#
# COMPACT_ATOMS: atom_id res chain seq x y z
N ILE A 1 -24.78 -20.87 20.93
CA ILE A 1 -24.96 -21.89 21.98
C ILE A 1 -24.21 -21.48 23.24
N LEU A 2 -22.86 -21.41 23.23
CA LEU A 2 -22.09 -21.00 24.41
C LEU A 2 -22.36 -19.55 24.88
N MET A 3 -22.57 -18.62 23.96
CA MET A 3 -22.88 -17.21 24.27
C MET A 3 -24.31 -17.03 24.78
N ASP A 4 -25.25 -17.81 24.23
CA ASP A 4 -26.65 -17.86 24.67
C ASP A 4 -26.76 -18.41 26.10
N SER A 5 -25.94 -19.42 26.46
CA SER A 5 -25.90 -19.98 27.81
C SER A 5 -25.36 -19.04 28.89
N ILE A 6 -24.65 -17.97 28.52
CA ILE A 6 -24.17 -16.93 29.44
C ILE A 6 -24.99 -15.63 29.35
N GLY A 7 -26.16 -15.68 28.69
CA GLY A 7 -27.07 -14.54 28.56
C GLY A 7 -26.65 -13.47 27.55
N LEU A 8 -25.68 -13.77 26.67
CA LEU A 8 -25.24 -12.87 25.60
C LEU A 8 -25.89 -13.22 24.27
N SER A 9 -26.20 -12.21 23.46
CA SER A 9 -26.83 -12.43 22.15
C SER A 9 -25.96 -13.28 21.24
N MET A 10 -26.60 -14.15 20.47
CA MET A 10 -25.92 -14.97 19.45
C MET A 10 -25.11 -14.12 18.47
N ALA A 11 -25.62 -12.95 18.08
CA ALA A 11 -24.94 -12.03 17.17
C ALA A 11 -23.63 -11.46 17.76
N LEU A 12 -23.63 -11.10 19.06
CA LEU A 12 -22.41 -10.67 19.75
C LEU A 12 -21.38 -11.79 19.82
N GLY A 13 -21.84 -13.02 20.04
CA GLY A 13 -21.00 -14.22 20.02
C GLY A 13 -20.30 -14.46 18.68
N THR A 14 -21.05 -14.36 17.59
CA THR A 14 -20.52 -14.48 16.22
C THR A 14 -19.54 -13.35 15.89
N PHE A 15 -19.82 -12.12 16.32
CA PHE A 15 -18.91 -10.99 16.15
C PHE A 15 -17.57 -11.20 16.88
N LEU A 16 -17.61 -11.60 18.16
CA LEU A 16 -16.42 -11.90 18.95
C LEU A 16 -15.58 -13.03 18.34
N ALA A 17 -16.24 -14.11 17.91
CA ALA A 17 -15.56 -15.20 17.22
C ALA A 17 -14.85 -14.70 15.94
N GLY A 18 -15.50 -13.83 15.16
CA GLY A 18 -14.90 -13.21 13.98
C GLY A 18 -13.68 -12.35 14.29
N VAL A 19 -13.73 -11.53 15.34
CA VAL A 19 -12.60 -10.68 15.78
C VAL A 19 -11.42 -11.53 16.23
N VAL A 20 -11.65 -12.55 17.05
CA VAL A 20 -10.60 -13.46 17.53
C VAL A 20 -9.96 -14.24 16.37
N LEU A 21 -10.77 -14.68 15.41
CA LEU A 21 -10.27 -15.37 14.22
C LEU A 21 -9.48 -14.44 13.28
N ALA A 22 -9.85 -13.16 13.21
CA ALA A 22 -9.16 -12.15 12.41
C ALA A 22 -7.76 -11.82 12.95
N GLU A 23 -7.53 -11.97 14.26
CA GLU A 23 -6.21 -11.82 14.90
C GLU A 23 -5.39 -13.12 14.93
N SER A 24 -5.95 -14.24 14.47
CA SER A 24 -5.27 -15.54 14.45
C SER A 24 -4.33 -15.70 13.25
N GLU A 25 -3.40 -16.67 13.34
CA GLU A 25 -2.52 -17.06 12.23
C GLU A 25 -3.31 -17.53 10.98
N TYR A 26 -4.55 -17.97 11.16
CA TYR A 26 -5.45 -18.45 10.10
C TYR A 26 -6.17 -17.33 9.33
N ARG A 27 -5.93 -16.04 9.65
CA ARG A 27 -6.64 -14.91 9.02
C ARG A 27 -6.61 -14.94 7.49
N HIS A 28 -5.48 -15.34 6.91
CA HIS A 28 -5.27 -15.33 5.45
C HIS A 28 -6.00 -16.47 4.76
N GLU A 29 -6.05 -17.64 5.39
CA GLU A 29 -6.83 -18.79 4.91
C GLU A 29 -8.33 -18.52 5.04
N LEU A 30 -8.77 -17.96 6.18
CA LEU A 30 -10.16 -17.58 6.39
C LEU A 30 -10.61 -16.50 5.40
N GLN A 31 -9.76 -15.49 5.15
CA GLN A 31 -10.06 -14.48 4.15
C GLN A 31 -10.22 -15.11 2.76
N SER A 32 -9.26 -15.94 2.34
CA SER A 32 -9.32 -16.62 1.03
C SER A 32 -10.53 -17.54 0.88
N ASN A 33 -11.00 -18.15 1.97
CA ASN A 33 -12.17 -19.04 1.97
C ASN A 33 -13.50 -18.28 1.98
N VAL A 34 -13.55 -17.07 2.55
CA VAL A 34 -14.77 -16.24 2.63
C VAL A 34 -14.91 -15.31 1.41
N GLU A 35 -13.80 -14.90 0.79
CA GLU A 35 -13.76 -14.02 -0.40
C GLU A 35 -14.77 -14.45 -1.49
N PRO A 36 -14.87 -15.75 -1.88
CA PRO A 36 -15.81 -16.21 -2.90
C PRO A 36 -17.28 -16.06 -2.50
N PHE A 37 -17.58 -16.13 -1.21
CA PHE A 37 -18.95 -16.04 -0.68
C PHE A 37 -19.38 -14.61 -0.39
N LYS A 38 -18.43 -13.66 -0.29
CA LYS A 38 -18.73 -12.26 0.06
C LYS A 38 -19.77 -11.64 -0.86
N GLY A 39 -19.62 -11.83 -2.18
CA GLY A 39 -20.59 -11.31 -3.16
C GLY A 39 -21.97 -11.98 -3.04
N LEU A 40 -22.00 -13.30 -2.81
CA LEU A 40 -23.24 -14.05 -2.63
C LEU A 40 -23.98 -13.61 -1.35
N LEU A 41 -23.26 -13.52 -0.22
CA LEU A 41 -23.81 -13.09 1.06
C LEU A 41 -24.34 -11.66 1.01
N LEU A 42 -23.62 -10.76 0.34
CA LEU A 42 -24.07 -9.38 0.12
C LEU A 42 -25.34 -9.32 -0.74
N GLY A 43 -25.41 -10.14 -1.80
CA GLY A 43 -26.59 -10.27 -2.64
C GLY A 43 -27.82 -10.80 -1.87
N ILE A 44 -27.63 -11.84 -1.05
CA ILE A 44 -28.67 -12.40 -0.19
C ILE A 44 -29.13 -11.36 0.85
N PHE A 45 -28.18 -10.65 1.48
CA PHE A 45 -28.47 -9.61 2.45
C PHE A 45 -29.35 -8.50 1.85
N PHE A 46 -28.95 -7.91 0.72
CA PHE A 46 -29.73 -6.86 0.08
C PHE A 46 -31.08 -7.34 -0.44
N THR A 47 -31.17 -8.60 -0.90
CA THR A 47 -32.44 -9.19 -1.32
C THR A 47 -33.39 -9.36 -0.13
N ALA A 48 -32.89 -9.91 0.98
CA ALA A 48 -33.67 -10.13 2.20
C ALA A 48 -34.13 -8.80 2.81
N VAL A 49 -33.22 -7.84 2.95
CA VAL A 49 -33.52 -6.48 3.43
C VAL A 49 -34.54 -5.81 2.51
N GLY A 50 -34.34 -5.86 1.19
CA GLY A 50 -35.29 -5.35 0.20
C GLY A 50 -36.69 -5.95 0.31
N SER A 51 -36.79 -7.28 0.45
CA SER A 51 -38.07 -7.96 0.62
C SER A 51 -38.77 -7.65 1.95
N SER A 52 -37.99 -7.28 2.98
CA SER A 52 -38.53 -6.91 4.29
C SER A 52 -39.06 -5.48 4.34
N MET A 53 -38.78 -4.66 3.31
CA MET A 53 -39.21 -3.26 3.27
C MET A 53 -40.70 -3.14 2.99
N ASN A 54 -41.43 -2.56 3.94
CA ASN A 54 -42.83 -2.21 3.75
C ASN A 54 -42.97 -0.79 3.18
N PHE A 55 -43.01 -0.68 1.85
CA PHE A 55 -43.19 0.59 1.15
C PHE A 55 -44.54 1.27 1.41
N SER A 56 -45.55 0.54 1.93
CA SER A 56 -46.82 1.14 2.33
C SER A 56 -46.66 2.09 3.52
N ILE A 57 -45.65 1.87 4.38
CA ILE A 57 -45.31 2.80 5.47
C ILE A 57 -44.70 4.08 4.89
N PHE A 58 -43.86 3.94 3.85
CA PHE A 58 -43.27 5.08 3.15
C PHE A 58 -44.33 5.95 2.49
N SER A 59 -45.31 5.35 1.80
CA SER A 59 -46.38 6.10 1.15
C SER A 59 -47.33 6.76 2.15
N ALA A 60 -47.54 6.15 3.32
CA ALA A 60 -48.40 6.72 4.36
C ALA A 60 -47.76 7.91 5.10
N LYS A 61 -46.45 7.88 5.35
CA LYS A 61 -45.75 8.92 6.14
C LYS A 61 -44.37 9.29 5.55
N PRO A 62 -44.32 9.78 4.30
CA PRO A 62 -43.04 10.01 3.60
C PRO A 62 -42.20 11.09 4.30
N LEU A 63 -42.85 12.16 4.79
CA LEU A 63 -42.16 13.27 5.42
C LEU A 63 -41.50 12.87 6.74
N GLN A 64 -42.17 12.04 7.56
CA GLN A 64 -41.63 11.54 8.82
C GLN A 64 -40.39 10.69 8.56
N ILE A 65 -40.46 9.74 7.63
CA ILE A 65 -39.35 8.84 7.32
C ILE A 65 -38.15 9.60 6.75
N LEU A 66 -38.37 10.49 5.79
CA LEU A 66 -37.29 11.30 5.20
C LEU A 66 -36.63 12.20 6.25
N THR A 67 -37.41 12.77 7.17
CA THR A 67 -36.87 13.58 8.28
C THR A 67 -36.01 12.73 9.21
N THR A 68 -36.46 11.52 9.57
CA THR A 68 -35.69 10.62 10.44
C THR A 68 -34.40 10.14 9.78
N VAL A 69 -34.43 9.81 8.48
CA VAL A 69 -33.22 9.47 7.70
C VAL A 69 -32.24 10.64 7.69
N PHE A 70 -32.74 11.85 7.41
CA PHE A 70 -31.90 13.06 7.39
C PHE A 70 -31.26 13.32 8.76
N LEU A 71 -32.04 13.24 9.84
CA LEU A 71 -31.53 13.42 11.21
C LEU A 71 -30.48 12.36 11.59
N LEU A 72 -30.68 11.10 11.21
CA LEU A 72 -29.71 10.03 11.43
C LEU A 72 -28.37 10.35 10.74
N LEU A 73 -28.42 10.72 9.45
CA LEU A 73 -27.21 11.02 8.68
C LEU A 73 -26.47 12.24 9.26
N VAL A 74 -27.19 13.35 9.46
CA VAL A 74 -26.59 14.60 9.96
C VAL A 74 -25.98 14.42 11.34
N SER A 75 -26.70 13.78 12.28
CA SER A 75 -26.19 13.54 13.63
C SER A 75 -24.91 12.70 13.62
N LYS A 76 -24.87 11.61 12.85
CA LYS A 76 -23.66 10.79 12.71
C LYS A 76 -22.51 11.55 12.06
N ILE A 77 -22.77 12.33 11.01
CA ILE A 77 -21.72 13.13 10.36
C ILE A 77 -21.10 14.10 11.37
N ILE A 78 -21.91 14.78 12.18
CA ILE A 78 -21.44 15.71 13.21
C ILE A 78 -20.59 14.97 14.26
N ILE A 79 -21.08 13.85 14.80
CA ILE A 79 -20.35 13.06 15.80
C ILE A 79 -19.02 12.59 15.23
N LEU A 80 -19.02 12.00 14.04
CA LEU A 80 -17.81 11.49 13.39
C LEU A 80 -16.83 12.61 13.03
N LYS A 81 -17.32 13.81 12.71
CA LYS A 81 -16.48 14.98 12.48
C LYS A 81 -15.78 15.44 13.75
N ILE A 82 -16.49 15.46 14.87
CA ILE A 82 -15.93 15.79 16.18
C ILE A 82 -14.86 14.75 16.56
N CYS A 83 -15.16 13.46 16.40
CA CYS A 83 -14.19 12.39 16.64
C CYS A 83 -12.95 12.54 15.75
N ALA A 84 -13.13 12.73 14.43
CA ALA A 84 -12.01 12.90 13.51
C ALA A 84 -11.10 14.09 13.88
N LYS A 85 -11.68 15.18 14.41
CA LYS A 85 -10.93 16.33 14.90
C LYS A 85 -10.12 16.01 16.17
N LEU A 86 -10.69 15.25 17.10
CA LEU A 86 -10.01 14.84 18.34
C LEU A 86 -8.82 13.90 18.08
N PHE A 87 -8.92 13.04 17.06
CA PHE A 87 -7.87 12.08 16.69
C PHE A 87 -6.91 12.59 15.59
N ASN A 88 -6.86 13.91 15.35
CA ASN A 88 -5.92 14.55 14.40
C ASN A 88 -5.98 14.01 12.95
N HIS A 89 -7.14 13.53 12.51
CA HIS A 89 -7.31 12.99 11.17
C HIS A 89 -7.43 14.14 10.14
N GLN A 90 -6.63 14.11 9.07
CA GLN A 90 -6.60 15.18 8.05
C GLN A 90 -7.98 15.51 7.48
N SER A 91 -8.22 16.80 7.23
CA SER A 91 -9.54 17.38 6.94
C SER A 91 -10.22 16.85 5.67
N ARG A 92 -9.43 16.44 4.65
CA ARG A 92 -9.94 15.88 3.38
C ARG A 92 -10.45 14.45 3.56
N ASN A 93 -9.68 13.60 4.23
CA ASN A 93 -10.10 12.23 4.56
C ASN A 93 -11.20 12.21 5.63
N SER A 94 -11.28 13.23 6.48
CA SER A 94 -12.34 13.34 7.49
C SER A 94 -13.74 13.48 6.89
N TRP A 95 -13.93 14.15 5.74
CA TRP A 95 -15.26 14.24 5.11
C TRP A 95 -15.71 12.92 4.50
N LEU A 96 -14.82 12.26 3.74
CA LEU A 96 -15.07 10.94 3.19
C LEU A 96 -15.35 9.92 4.30
N PHE A 97 -14.53 9.91 5.35
CA PHE A 97 -14.74 9.08 6.54
C PHE A 97 -16.11 9.29 7.18
N SER A 98 -16.48 10.54 7.49
CA SER A 98 -17.75 10.84 8.16
C SER A 98 -18.98 10.53 7.31
N LEU A 99 -18.90 10.69 5.98
CA LEU A 99 -20.02 10.44 5.06
C LEU A 99 -20.19 8.95 4.72
N LEU A 100 -19.09 8.18 4.63
CA LEU A 100 -19.15 6.73 4.41
C LEU A 100 -19.72 6.00 5.62
N LEU A 101 -19.42 6.48 6.83
CA LEU A 101 -19.84 5.85 8.10
C LEU A 101 -21.16 6.43 8.66
N SER A 102 -21.78 7.40 7.99
CA SER A 102 -23.00 8.04 8.49
C SER A 102 -24.25 7.17 8.36
N GLN A 103 -24.25 6.15 7.50
CA GLN A 103 -25.39 5.24 7.35
C GLN A 103 -25.69 4.44 8.63
N GLY A 104 -26.91 3.91 8.75
CA GLY A 104 -27.23 2.93 9.77
C GLY A 104 -26.38 1.66 9.60
N GLY A 105 -25.98 1.05 10.72
CA GLY A 105 -25.24 -0.22 10.68
C GLY A 105 -26.19 -1.40 10.45
N GLU A 106 -25.72 -2.43 9.74
CA GLU A 106 -26.50 -3.66 9.50
C GLU A 106 -26.93 -4.37 10.80
N PHE A 107 -26.15 -4.20 11.86
CA PHE A 107 -26.47 -4.71 13.18
C PHE A 107 -27.80 -4.15 13.76
N ALA A 108 -28.27 -3.01 13.26
CA ALA A 108 -29.55 -2.44 13.67
C ALA A 108 -30.73 -3.37 13.36
N PHE A 109 -30.69 -4.14 12.26
CA PHE A 109 -31.75 -5.10 11.91
C PHE A 109 -31.90 -6.21 12.96
N VAL A 110 -30.77 -6.72 13.46
CA VAL A 110 -30.76 -7.70 14.54
C VAL A 110 -31.29 -7.08 15.82
N LEU A 111 -30.84 -5.87 16.15
CA LEU A 111 -31.28 -5.18 17.36
C LEU A 111 -32.80 -4.91 17.36
N PHE A 112 -33.37 -4.48 16.24
CA PHE A 112 -34.81 -4.19 16.13
C PHE A 112 -35.66 -5.46 16.18
N THR A 113 -35.19 -6.56 15.59
CA THR A 113 -35.91 -7.84 15.67
C THR A 113 -35.90 -8.40 17.10
N THR A 114 -34.75 -8.33 17.80
CA THR A 114 -34.67 -8.68 19.22
C THR A 114 -35.53 -7.78 20.10
N ALA A 115 -35.44 -6.45 19.93
CA ALA A 115 -36.23 -5.49 20.71
C ALA A 115 -37.74 -5.70 20.53
N ARG A 116 -38.18 -6.01 19.30
CA ARG A 116 -39.57 -6.39 19.02
C ARG A 116 -39.94 -7.70 19.72
N GLY A 117 -39.06 -8.71 19.68
CA GLY A 117 -39.28 -10.00 20.36
C GLY A 117 -39.42 -9.87 21.87
N LEU A 118 -38.72 -8.91 22.47
CA LEU A 118 -38.81 -8.57 23.90
C LEU A 118 -39.98 -7.63 24.24
N GLY A 119 -40.76 -7.19 23.26
CA GLY A 119 -41.87 -6.24 23.47
C GLY A 119 -41.43 -4.80 23.78
N ALA A 120 -40.15 -4.48 23.63
CA ALA A 120 -39.62 -3.13 23.90
C ALA A 120 -40.04 -2.10 22.85
N ILE A 121 -40.33 -2.55 21.62
CA ILE A 121 -40.84 -1.73 20.51
C ILE A 121 -42.00 -2.44 19.81
N SER A 122 -42.93 -1.68 19.24
CA SER A 122 -44.04 -2.23 18.47
C SER A 122 -43.57 -2.77 17.10
N ALA A 123 -44.40 -3.61 16.47
CA ALA A 123 -44.12 -4.12 15.12
C ALA A 123 -44.01 -2.98 14.10
N ASP A 124 -44.84 -1.95 14.23
CA ASP A 124 -44.83 -0.77 13.35
C ASP A 124 -43.56 0.04 13.53
N GLN A 125 -43.10 0.25 14.77
CA GLN A 125 -41.83 0.94 15.07
C GLN A 125 -40.63 0.17 14.51
N SER A 126 -40.62 -1.16 14.67
CA SER A 126 -39.57 -2.03 14.14
C SER A 126 -39.49 -1.93 12.61
N ALA A 127 -40.65 -1.93 11.93
CA ALA A 127 -40.74 -1.78 10.48
C ALA A 127 -40.31 -0.38 10.01
N GLU A 128 -40.73 0.68 10.72
CA GLU A 128 -40.32 2.06 10.42
C GLU A 128 -38.80 2.27 10.56
N LEU A 129 -38.21 1.78 11.65
CA LEU A 129 -36.76 1.90 11.89
C LEU A 129 -35.93 1.07 10.90
N THR A 130 -36.41 -0.13 10.55
CA THR A 130 -35.80 -0.97 9.51
C THR A 130 -35.77 -0.25 8.16
N LEU A 131 -36.90 0.39 7.80
CA LEU A 131 -37.01 1.19 6.58
C LEU A 131 -36.08 2.40 6.58
N VAL A 132 -35.94 3.10 7.72
CA VAL A 132 -35.01 4.23 7.87
C VAL A 132 -33.55 3.79 7.67
N VAL A 133 -33.13 2.68 8.29
CA VAL A 133 -31.76 2.16 8.14
C VAL A 133 -31.50 1.76 6.68
N ALA A 134 -32.42 1.04 6.07
CA ALA A 134 -32.34 0.66 4.67
C ALA A 134 -32.20 1.86 3.72
N LEU A 135 -33.06 2.87 3.88
CA LEU A 135 -33.00 4.09 3.07
C LEU A 135 -31.69 4.85 3.30
N SER A 136 -31.16 4.86 4.53
CA SER A 136 -29.86 5.45 4.80
C SER A 136 -28.72 4.76 4.03
N MET A 137 -28.74 3.43 3.94
CA MET A 137 -27.76 2.68 3.14
C MET A 137 -27.90 2.93 1.64
N PHE A 138 -29.14 3.08 1.18
CA PHE A 138 -29.43 3.46 -0.21
C PHE A 138 -28.88 4.86 -0.56
N THR A 139 -28.84 5.79 0.40
CA THR A 139 -28.28 7.13 0.17
C THR A 139 -26.76 7.16 0.03
N THR A 140 -26.05 6.17 0.56
CA THR A 140 -24.58 6.11 0.61
C THR A 140 -23.87 6.26 -0.75
N PRO A 141 -24.23 5.53 -1.84
CA PRO A 141 -23.60 5.72 -3.15
C PRO A 141 -23.81 7.13 -3.71
N PHE A 142 -24.96 7.76 -3.43
CA PHE A 142 -25.23 9.14 -3.85
C PHE A 142 -24.42 10.15 -3.04
N LEU A 143 -24.32 9.95 -1.73
CA LEU A 143 -23.46 10.74 -0.86
C LEU A 143 -21.99 10.62 -1.28
N LEU A 144 -21.53 9.42 -1.65
CA LEU A 144 -20.18 9.20 -2.15
C LEU A 144 -19.94 10.01 -3.44
N LYS A 145 -20.80 9.86 -4.44
CA LYS A 145 -20.72 10.62 -5.69
C LYS A 145 -20.80 12.13 -5.49
N ALA A 146 -21.68 12.59 -4.60
CA ALA A 146 -21.79 13.99 -4.23
C ALA A 146 -20.53 14.49 -3.51
N THR A 147 -19.93 13.67 -2.66
CA THR A 147 -18.68 13.98 -1.96
C THR A 147 -17.52 14.04 -2.94
N GLU A 148 -17.41 13.10 -3.86
CA GLU A 148 -16.40 13.12 -4.93
C GLU A 148 -16.53 14.37 -5.80
N ARG A 149 -17.77 14.73 -6.17
CA ARG A 149 -18.05 15.94 -6.93
C ARG A 149 -17.73 17.21 -6.12
N TRP A 150 -18.10 17.26 -4.84
CA TRP A 150 -17.84 18.39 -3.96
C TRP A 150 -16.36 18.53 -3.58
N LEU A 151 -15.63 17.42 -3.44
CA LEU A 151 -14.17 17.41 -3.31
C LEU A 151 -13.46 17.77 -4.62
N ARG A 152 -14.12 17.59 -5.77
CA ARG A 152 -13.66 18.12 -7.06
C ARG A 152 -13.96 19.62 -7.23
N GLU A 153 -15.07 20.11 -6.68
CA GLU A 153 -15.58 21.49 -6.85
C GLU A 153 -15.16 22.47 -5.75
N LYS A 154 -14.86 22.02 -4.52
CA LYS A 154 -14.09 22.83 -3.57
C LYS A 154 -12.66 22.95 -4.08
N PRO A 155 -12.01 24.11 -3.95
CA PRO A 155 -10.57 24.13 -4.08
C PRO A 155 -10.06 23.20 -2.99
N ALA A 156 -9.57 22.03 -3.38
CA ALA A 156 -8.39 21.48 -2.72
C ALA A 156 -7.49 22.69 -2.50
N ALA A 157 -7.01 22.91 -1.26
CA ALA A 157 -6.01 23.92 -0.99
C ALA A 157 -4.99 23.87 -2.13
N LYS A 158 -5.12 24.85 -3.04
CA LYS A 158 -4.60 24.81 -4.42
C LYS A 158 -4.51 23.39 -5.04
N LYS A 159 -5.55 22.99 -5.78
CA LYS A 159 -5.32 22.62 -7.20
C LYS A 159 -4.73 23.89 -7.84
N LYS A 160 -3.46 24.17 -7.54
CA LYS A 160 -2.62 24.91 -8.47
C LYS A 160 -2.77 24.09 -9.74
N GLU A 161 -3.13 24.79 -10.79
CA GLU A 161 -2.95 24.35 -12.16
C GLU A 161 -1.85 23.29 -12.20
N ALA A 162 -2.11 22.16 -12.87
CA ALA A 162 -0.98 21.51 -13.53
C ALA A 162 -0.33 22.67 -14.26
N ASP A 163 0.77 23.18 -13.72
CA ASP A 163 1.31 24.44 -14.20
C ASP A 163 1.52 24.19 -15.68
N THR A 164 0.77 24.88 -16.53
CA THR A 164 1.14 25.10 -17.91
C THR A 164 2.37 26.00 -17.84
N PHE A 165 3.48 25.44 -17.37
CA PHE A 165 4.80 25.94 -17.59
C PHE A 165 5.24 25.34 -18.91
N GLU A 166 5.48 26.24 -19.85
CA GLU A 166 6.06 25.98 -21.15
C GLU A 166 7.21 24.96 -21.05
N SER A 167 6.99 23.82 -21.74
CA SER A 167 7.96 23.18 -22.61
C SER A 167 9.30 22.74 -22.01
N ALA A 168 9.29 22.15 -20.81
CA ALA A 168 10.41 21.32 -20.38
C ALA A 168 9.93 20.12 -19.55
N HIS A 169 9.74 18.99 -20.22
CA HIS A 169 9.55 17.70 -19.56
C HIS A 169 10.79 17.34 -18.75
N ASP A 170 10.59 16.83 -17.53
CA ASP A 170 11.72 16.45 -16.69
C ASP A 170 12.26 15.09 -17.16
N PRO A 171 13.60 14.91 -17.21
CA PRO A 171 14.20 13.69 -17.76
C PRO A 171 13.97 12.46 -16.89
N VAL A 172 13.57 12.64 -15.62
CA VAL A 172 13.39 11.55 -14.65
C VAL A 172 12.00 11.64 -14.02
N ILE A 173 11.32 10.50 -13.94
CA ILE A 173 10.12 10.32 -13.13
C ILE A 173 10.47 9.39 -11.97
N VAL A 174 10.11 9.77 -10.74
CA VAL A 174 10.24 8.93 -9.55
C VAL A 174 8.85 8.58 -9.04
N ALA A 175 8.48 7.31 -9.18
CA ALA A 175 7.25 6.72 -8.70
C ALA A 175 7.44 6.22 -7.26
N GLY A 176 6.85 6.91 -6.30
CA GLY A 176 6.97 6.65 -4.87
C GLY A 176 7.96 7.59 -4.18
N MET A 177 7.47 8.33 -3.19
CA MET A 177 8.20 9.26 -2.32
C MET A 177 8.35 8.71 -0.89
N GLY A 178 8.34 7.39 -0.75
CA GLY A 178 8.71 6.72 0.50
C GLY A 178 10.20 6.87 0.83
N ARG A 179 10.68 6.13 1.84
CA ARG A 179 12.08 6.15 2.31
C ARG A 179 13.11 5.95 1.18
N PHE A 180 12.81 5.07 0.23
CA PHE A 180 13.71 4.81 -0.90
C PHE A 180 13.70 5.96 -1.90
N GLY A 181 12.52 6.37 -2.36
CA GLY A 181 12.36 7.46 -3.33
C GLY A 181 12.90 8.80 -2.84
N GLN A 182 12.76 9.12 -1.56
CA GLN A 182 13.33 10.34 -0.96
C GLN A 182 14.86 10.41 -1.14
N ILE A 183 15.56 9.29 -0.94
CA ILE A 183 17.00 9.24 -1.10
C ILE A 183 17.39 9.42 -2.57
N VAL A 184 16.68 8.77 -3.49
CA VAL A 184 16.89 8.91 -4.94
C VAL A 184 16.68 10.35 -5.37
N VAL A 185 15.55 10.96 -5.00
CA VAL A 185 15.22 12.34 -5.38
C VAL A 185 16.21 13.33 -4.78
N ARG A 186 16.60 13.16 -3.52
CA ARG A 186 17.62 14.02 -2.90
C ARG A 186 18.97 13.91 -3.61
N LEU A 187 19.36 12.71 -4.04
CA LEU A 187 20.58 12.50 -4.81
C LEU A 187 20.51 13.21 -6.16
N LEU A 188 19.42 13.02 -6.92
CA LEU A 188 19.23 13.66 -8.22
C LEU A 188 19.21 15.19 -8.11
N HIS A 189 18.47 15.71 -7.13
CA HIS A 189 18.40 17.13 -6.84
C HIS A 189 19.78 17.72 -6.49
N SER A 190 20.62 16.99 -5.74
CA SER A 190 21.98 17.46 -5.42
C SER A 190 22.87 17.66 -6.66
N GLN A 191 22.52 17.02 -7.78
CA GLN A 191 23.21 17.14 -9.07
C GLN A 191 22.50 18.10 -10.03
N SER A 192 21.55 18.90 -9.55
CA SER A 192 20.70 19.79 -10.37
C SER A 192 19.91 19.06 -11.46
N ILE A 193 19.63 17.77 -11.27
CA ILE A 193 18.79 16.98 -12.17
C ILE A 193 17.34 17.17 -11.74
N ARG A 194 16.52 17.72 -12.64
CA ARG A 194 15.08 17.86 -12.43
C ARG A 194 14.40 16.49 -12.51
N ALA A 195 13.44 16.27 -11.61
CA ALA A 195 12.64 15.07 -11.59
C ALA A 195 11.17 15.39 -11.28
N THR A 196 10.27 14.66 -11.91
CA THR A 196 8.86 14.60 -11.56
C THR A 196 8.64 13.50 -10.54
N VAL A 197 7.93 13.78 -9.45
CA VAL A 197 7.63 12.82 -8.39
C VAL A 197 6.15 12.50 -8.40
N ILE A 198 5.81 11.21 -8.25
CA ILE A 198 4.42 10.73 -8.09
C ILE A 198 4.30 10.00 -6.76
N ASP A 199 3.33 10.35 -5.91
CA ASP A 199 3.04 9.62 -4.66
C ASP A 199 1.58 9.77 -4.20
N PHE A 200 1.13 8.86 -3.32
CA PHE A 200 -0.21 8.88 -2.71
C PHE A 200 -0.30 9.74 -1.44
N SER A 201 0.80 10.21 -0.87
CA SER A 201 0.83 11.03 0.33
C SER A 201 0.95 12.51 -0.04
N PRO A 202 -0.11 13.32 0.17
CA PRO A 202 -0.03 14.76 -0.04
C PRO A 202 1.03 15.40 0.86
N ASP A 203 1.19 14.92 2.10
CA ASP A 203 2.15 15.47 3.06
C ASP A 203 3.59 15.32 2.56
N LEU A 204 3.95 14.15 2.03
CA LEU A 204 5.28 13.92 1.47
C LEU A 204 5.52 14.81 0.25
N LEU A 205 4.51 15.00 -0.59
CA LEU A 205 4.61 15.89 -1.76
C LEU A 205 4.73 17.36 -1.36
N GLU A 206 4.02 17.81 -0.32
CA GLU A 206 4.14 19.17 0.20
C GLU A 206 5.52 19.44 0.81
N LEU A 207 6.13 18.46 1.48
CA LEU A 207 7.48 18.58 2.04
C LEU A 207 8.55 18.76 0.96
N VAL A 208 8.36 18.16 -0.23
CA VAL A 208 9.38 18.21 -1.30
C VAL A 208 9.16 19.32 -2.32
N ARG A 209 7.95 19.90 -2.37
CA ARG A 209 7.60 20.99 -3.29
C ARG A 209 8.50 22.25 -3.15
N PRO A 210 8.95 22.67 -1.95
CA PRO A 210 9.89 23.78 -1.81
C PRO A 210 11.24 23.57 -2.50
N PHE A 211 11.62 22.33 -2.81
CA PHE A 211 12.84 22.01 -3.55
C PHE A 211 12.68 22.16 -5.08
N GLY A 212 11.59 22.78 -5.55
CA GLY A 212 11.38 23.07 -6.98
C GLY A 212 11.11 21.82 -7.84
N LEU A 213 10.78 20.69 -7.20
CA LEU A 213 10.42 19.45 -7.88
C LEU A 213 8.97 19.49 -8.34
N LYS A 214 8.69 18.95 -9.54
CA LYS A 214 7.32 18.73 -9.98
C LYS A 214 6.73 17.56 -9.21
N VAL A 215 5.55 17.76 -8.63
CA VAL A 215 4.89 16.77 -7.77
C VAL A 215 3.49 16.46 -8.29
N TYR A 216 3.19 15.18 -8.41
CA TYR A 216 1.90 14.65 -8.84
C TYR A 216 1.34 13.75 -7.75
N TYR A 217 0.09 14.01 -7.40
CA TYR A 217 -0.66 13.16 -6.50
C TYR A 217 -1.43 12.12 -7.32
N GLY A 218 -1.17 10.83 -7.09
CA GLY A 218 -1.86 9.77 -7.82
C GLY A 218 -1.22 8.40 -7.63
N ASP A 219 -1.87 7.41 -8.23
CA ASP A 219 -1.37 6.05 -8.29
C ASP A 219 -0.27 5.95 -9.36
N ALA A 220 0.97 5.70 -8.93
CA ALA A 220 2.09 5.57 -9.85
C ALA A 220 2.08 4.23 -10.63
N THR A 221 1.14 3.34 -10.32
CA THR A 221 0.91 2.09 -11.08
C THR A 221 -0.03 2.30 -12.28
N ASP A 222 -0.77 3.41 -12.30
CA ASP A 222 -1.68 3.77 -13.39
C ASP A 222 -0.91 4.48 -14.52
N LEU A 223 -1.01 3.93 -15.72
CA LEU A 223 -0.38 4.49 -16.92
C LEU A 223 -0.85 5.93 -17.21
N ALA A 224 -2.13 6.23 -16.95
CA ALA A 224 -2.67 7.57 -17.18
C ALA A 224 -2.03 8.63 -16.26
N VAL A 225 -1.64 8.23 -15.04
CA VAL A 225 -0.93 9.11 -14.10
C VAL A 225 0.52 9.32 -14.56
N LEU A 226 1.18 8.27 -15.06
CA LEU A 226 2.52 8.37 -15.64
C LEU A 226 2.52 9.27 -16.90
N GLU A 227 1.50 9.17 -17.74
CA GLU A 227 1.28 10.03 -18.90
C GLU A 227 1.10 11.49 -18.51
N ALA A 228 0.24 11.77 -17.53
CA ALA A 228 0.06 13.12 -17.00
C ALA A 228 1.36 13.70 -16.39
N ALA A 229 2.24 12.83 -15.87
CA ALA A 229 3.56 13.19 -15.37
C ALA A 229 4.63 13.37 -16.47
N GLY A 230 4.29 13.06 -17.74
CA GLY A 230 5.16 13.26 -18.90
C GLY A 230 6.08 12.09 -19.23
N ILE A 231 5.68 10.84 -18.92
CA ILE A 231 6.48 9.63 -19.19
C ILE A 231 6.91 9.50 -20.66
N GLU A 232 6.11 10.01 -21.60
CA GLU A 232 6.41 10.03 -23.03
C GLU A 232 7.77 10.68 -23.34
N HIS A 233 8.15 11.70 -22.59
CA HIS A 233 9.38 12.46 -22.79
C HIS A 233 10.46 12.16 -21.76
N ALA A 234 10.15 11.33 -20.77
CA ALA A 234 11.10 10.94 -19.74
C ALA A 234 12.20 10.05 -20.35
N LYS A 235 13.43 10.18 -19.83
CA LYS A 235 14.53 9.26 -20.16
C LYS A 235 14.55 8.08 -19.21
N VAL A 236 14.15 8.34 -17.96
CA VAL A 236 14.30 7.41 -16.84
C VAL A 236 13.04 7.40 -16.00
N LEU A 237 12.55 6.19 -15.69
CA LEU A 237 11.53 5.96 -14.66
C LEU A 237 12.17 5.19 -13.51
N VAL A 238 12.09 5.74 -12.31
CA VAL A 238 12.47 5.04 -11.07
C VAL A 238 11.19 4.55 -10.39
N LEU A 239 11.01 3.23 -10.34
CA LEU A 239 9.94 2.58 -9.58
C LEU A 239 10.43 2.31 -8.16
N ALA A 240 10.03 3.18 -7.22
CA ALA A 240 10.40 3.16 -5.80
C ALA A 240 9.25 2.81 -4.85
N ILE A 241 8.11 2.35 -5.39
CA ILE A 241 6.93 1.90 -4.64
C ILE A 241 7.18 0.59 -3.88
N ASP A 242 6.40 0.34 -2.83
CA ASP A 242 6.49 -0.82 -1.95
C ASP A 242 5.58 -1.98 -2.36
N ASP A 243 4.49 -1.70 -3.07
CA ASP A 243 3.63 -2.72 -3.66
C ASP A 243 4.35 -3.46 -4.79
N VAL A 244 4.67 -4.73 -4.53
CA VAL A 244 5.34 -5.63 -5.47
C VAL A 244 4.52 -5.85 -6.74
N LYS A 245 3.20 -6.05 -6.60
CA LYS A 245 2.34 -6.36 -7.74
C LYS A 245 2.14 -5.13 -8.62
N GLY A 246 1.82 -4.00 -8.02
CA GLY A 246 1.74 -2.71 -8.70
C GLY A 246 3.04 -2.32 -9.39
N CYS A 247 4.20 -2.59 -8.77
CA CYS A 247 5.50 -2.33 -9.37
C CYS A 247 5.73 -3.15 -10.64
N LEU A 248 5.45 -4.46 -10.60
CA LEU A 248 5.56 -5.33 -11.77
C LEU A 248 4.59 -4.90 -12.88
N HIS A 249 3.36 -4.56 -12.52
CA HIS A 249 2.35 -4.08 -13.47
C HIS A 249 2.79 -2.79 -14.16
N ALA A 250 3.23 -1.79 -13.39
CA ALA A 250 3.71 -0.51 -13.92
C ALA A 250 4.92 -0.71 -14.84
N ALA A 251 5.88 -1.55 -14.40
CA ALA A 251 7.07 -1.89 -15.18
C ALA A 251 6.69 -2.53 -16.53
N GLU A 252 5.78 -3.49 -16.53
CA GLU A 252 5.28 -4.15 -17.74
C GLU A 252 4.59 -3.15 -18.69
N GLN A 253 3.68 -2.31 -18.16
CA GLN A 253 2.96 -1.32 -18.97
C GLN A 253 3.92 -0.32 -19.63
N VAL A 254 4.89 0.18 -18.87
CA VAL A 254 5.89 1.14 -19.38
C VAL A 254 6.79 0.48 -20.42
N ARG A 255 7.25 -0.76 -20.19
CA ARG A 255 8.04 -1.50 -21.18
C ARG A 255 7.28 -1.73 -22.50
N LYS A 256 5.97 -1.93 -22.42
CA LYS A 256 5.12 -2.16 -23.60
C LYS A 256 4.83 -0.87 -24.38
N HIS A 257 4.50 0.23 -23.71
CA HIS A 257 4.05 1.47 -24.36
C HIS A 257 5.17 2.50 -24.58
N TYR A 258 6.19 2.49 -23.72
CA TYR A 258 7.28 3.48 -23.70
C TYR A 258 8.65 2.78 -23.69
N PRO A 259 9.00 2.00 -24.73
CA PRO A 259 10.21 1.18 -24.74
C PRO A 259 11.53 1.98 -24.70
N HIS A 260 11.49 3.28 -25.02
CA HIS A 260 12.63 4.19 -24.93
C HIS A 260 12.94 4.64 -23.49
N VAL A 261 12.00 4.49 -22.56
CA VAL A 261 12.18 4.87 -21.15
C VAL A 261 12.95 3.78 -20.43
N ARG A 262 14.10 4.15 -19.84
CA ARG A 262 14.88 3.23 -19.01
C ARG A 262 14.22 3.09 -17.64
N VAL A 263 13.85 1.87 -17.26
CA VAL A 263 13.15 1.58 -16.01
C VAL A 263 14.15 1.06 -14.97
N LEU A 264 14.28 1.77 -13.85
CA LEU A 264 15.08 1.36 -12.69
C LEU A 264 14.12 0.95 -11.58
N VAL A 265 14.32 -0.23 -11.01
CA VAL A 265 13.33 -0.83 -10.12
C VAL A 265 13.93 -1.14 -8.75
N ARG A 266 13.23 -0.71 -7.70
CA ARG A 266 13.47 -1.20 -6.35
C ARG A 266 12.90 -2.62 -6.21
N ALA A 267 13.76 -3.60 -6.02
CA ALA A 267 13.36 -4.95 -5.63
C ALA A 267 13.24 -5.06 -4.10
N ARG A 268 12.12 -5.60 -3.64
CA ARG A 268 11.87 -5.81 -2.19
C ARG A 268 12.69 -6.96 -1.64
N ASP A 269 12.75 -8.06 -2.39
CA ASP A 269 13.41 -9.30 -2.02
C ASP A 269 13.86 -10.07 -3.27
N MET A 270 14.39 -11.27 -3.09
CA MET A 270 14.84 -12.13 -4.17
C MET A 270 13.71 -12.58 -5.09
N ALA A 271 12.50 -12.81 -4.56
CA ALA A 271 11.38 -13.22 -5.39
C ALA A 271 10.94 -12.09 -6.31
N HIS A 272 10.81 -10.88 -5.77
CA HIS A 272 10.51 -9.70 -6.57
C HIS A 272 11.60 -9.45 -7.63
N LEU A 273 12.88 -9.58 -7.29
CA LEU A 273 13.99 -9.43 -8.24
C LEU A 273 13.86 -10.36 -9.45
N HIS A 274 13.55 -11.63 -9.23
CA HIS A 274 13.42 -12.60 -10.32
C HIS A 274 12.20 -12.32 -11.21
N GLU A 275 11.08 -11.89 -10.63
CA GLU A 275 9.91 -11.46 -11.41
C GLU A 275 10.20 -10.20 -12.24
N ILE A 276 10.96 -9.24 -11.72
CA ILE A 276 11.39 -8.06 -12.49
C ILE A 276 12.32 -8.48 -13.64
N HIS A 277 13.22 -9.45 -13.42
CA HIS A 277 14.07 -9.98 -14.50
C HIS A 277 13.29 -10.67 -15.61
N LYS A 278 12.18 -11.37 -15.29
CA LYS A 278 11.30 -11.95 -16.31
C LYS A 278 10.71 -10.90 -17.26
N LEU A 279 10.60 -9.64 -16.83
CA LEU A 279 10.20 -8.50 -17.66
C LEU A 279 11.33 -7.94 -18.54
N GLY A 280 12.53 -8.52 -18.47
CA GLY A 280 13.72 -8.08 -19.21
C GLY A 280 14.37 -6.82 -18.65
N ILE A 281 14.06 -6.45 -17.41
CA ILE A 281 14.65 -5.29 -16.74
C ILE A 281 15.95 -5.73 -16.04
N THR A 282 17.01 -4.95 -16.24
CA THR A 282 18.34 -5.25 -15.69
C THR A 282 18.76 -4.26 -14.59
N ASP A 283 18.23 -3.04 -14.61
CA ASP A 283 18.55 -2.01 -13.63
C ASP A 283 17.68 -2.18 -12.38
N ILE A 284 18.12 -3.06 -11.48
CA ILE A 284 17.38 -3.45 -10.28
C ILE A 284 18.25 -3.23 -9.05
N GLU A 285 17.69 -2.59 -8.02
CA GLU A 285 18.33 -2.42 -6.73
C GLU A 285 17.52 -3.11 -5.63
N ARG A 286 18.14 -4.07 -4.92
CA ARG A 286 17.53 -4.72 -3.76
C ARG A 286 17.57 -3.77 -2.57
N GLU A 287 16.40 -3.48 -1.99
CA GLU A 287 16.22 -2.37 -1.06
C GLU A 287 17.09 -2.45 0.21
N THR A 288 17.40 -3.65 0.72
CA THR A 288 18.16 -3.85 1.95
C THR A 288 19.62 -4.27 1.71
N PHE A 289 19.97 -4.71 0.50
CA PHE A 289 21.23 -5.42 0.26
C PHE A 289 22.45 -4.55 0.55
N ASN A 290 22.53 -3.36 -0.04
CA ASN A 290 23.67 -2.45 0.13
C ASN A 290 23.82 -1.99 1.59
N SER A 291 22.71 -1.75 2.28
CA SER A 291 22.71 -1.40 3.71
C SER A 291 23.20 -2.56 4.58
N ALA A 292 22.77 -3.79 4.30
CA ALA A 292 23.21 -4.98 5.02
C ALA A 292 24.70 -5.26 4.78
N LEU A 293 25.19 -5.09 3.55
CA LEU A 293 26.61 -5.24 3.22
C LEU A 293 27.46 -4.20 3.94
N SER A 294 27.03 -2.93 3.99
CA SER A 294 27.71 -1.88 4.75
C SER A 294 27.78 -2.20 6.25
N LEU A 295 26.72 -2.78 6.82
CA LEU A 295 26.73 -3.23 8.21
C LEU A 295 27.67 -4.43 8.42
N GLY A 296 27.72 -5.36 7.46
CA GLY A 296 28.68 -6.47 7.47
C GLY A 296 30.13 -6.00 7.43
N GLU A 297 30.44 -4.97 6.64
CA GLU A 297 31.77 -4.33 6.64
C GLU A 297 32.12 -3.77 8.02
N LYS A 298 31.19 -3.05 8.67
CA LYS A 298 31.38 -2.55 10.05
C LYS A 298 31.57 -3.68 11.06
N ALA A 299 30.88 -4.81 10.89
CA ALA A 299 31.07 -5.99 11.74
C ALA A 299 32.49 -6.58 11.57
N LEU A 300 33.03 -6.64 10.35
CA LEU A 300 34.43 -7.04 10.14
C LEU A 300 35.40 -6.10 10.85
N LEU A 301 35.18 -4.78 10.78
CA LEU A 301 36.01 -3.81 11.51
C LEU A 301 35.96 -4.06 13.03
N ALA A 302 34.77 -4.29 13.58
CA ALA A 302 34.59 -4.58 15.00
C ALA A 302 35.25 -5.89 15.45
N LEU A 303 35.40 -6.86 14.54
CA LEU A 303 36.13 -8.11 14.74
C LEU A 303 37.66 -7.97 14.55
N GLY A 304 38.16 -6.75 14.33
CA GLY A 304 39.60 -6.46 14.23
C GLY A 304 40.19 -6.56 12.82
N PHE A 305 39.36 -6.67 11.77
CA PHE A 305 39.88 -6.60 10.40
C PHE A 305 40.38 -5.19 10.06
N HIS A 306 41.49 -5.12 9.33
CA HIS A 306 42.00 -3.86 8.81
C HIS A 306 40.99 -3.19 7.84
N PRO A 307 40.80 -1.85 7.85
CA PRO A 307 39.81 -1.16 7.03
C PRO A 307 39.87 -1.47 5.54
N HIS A 308 41.07 -1.50 4.97
CA HIS A 308 41.27 -1.85 3.56
C HIS A 308 40.77 -3.28 3.26
N THR A 309 41.05 -4.23 4.14
CA THR A 309 40.66 -5.64 3.97
C THR A 309 39.14 -5.82 4.08
N ALA A 310 38.51 -5.16 5.06
CA ALA A 310 37.05 -5.19 5.21
C ALA A 310 36.34 -4.65 3.96
N ARG A 311 36.81 -3.49 3.44
CA ARG A 311 36.26 -2.89 2.23
C ARG A 311 36.52 -3.73 0.97
N LYS A 312 37.72 -4.31 0.84
CA LYS A 312 38.05 -5.24 -0.27
C LYS A 312 37.12 -6.45 -0.26
N ARG A 313 36.92 -7.08 0.90
CA ARG A 313 36.03 -8.24 1.05
C ARG A 313 34.56 -7.90 0.77
N SER A 314 34.09 -6.76 1.26
CA SER A 314 32.75 -6.22 0.96
C SER A 314 32.53 -6.06 -0.55
N LYS A 315 33.50 -5.47 -1.27
CA LYS A 315 33.45 -5.34 -2.73
C LYS A 315 33.44 -6.68 -3.47
N ILE A 316 34.30 -7.62 -3.08
CA ILE A 316 34.34 -8.97 -3.68
C ILE A 316 33.00 -9.68 -3.46
N PHE A 317 32.45 -9.61 -2.24
CA PHE A 317 31.15 -10.18 -1.93
C PHE A 317 30.05 -9.60 -2.83
N HIS A 318 30.03 -8.26 -2.99
CA HIS A 318 29.04 -7.60 -3.84
C HIS A 318 29.13 -8.05 -5.31
N GLN A 319 30.33 -8.04 -5.89
CA GLN A 319 30.54 -8.45 -7.28
C GLN A 319 30.14 -9.90 -7.50
N TYR A 320 30.55 -10.78 -6.60
CA TYR A 320 30.22 -12.20 -6.67
C TYR A 320 28.72 -12.45 -6.54
N ASP A 321 28.03 -11.75 -5.64
CA ASP A 321 26.58 -11.87 -5.47
C ASP A 321 25.82 -11.46 -6.75
N LEU A 322 26.23 -10.37 -7.42
CA LEU A 322 25.66 -9.97 -8.71
C LEU A 322 25.87 -11.03 -9.80
N GLU A 323 27.07 -11.62 -9.88
CA GLU A 323 27.37 -12.68 -10.85
C GLU A 323 26.54 -13.94 -10.60
N VAL A 324 26.44 -14.36 -9.34
CA VAL A 324 25.67 -15.54 -8.94
C VAL A 324 24.20 -15.35 -9.28
N ILE A 325 23.62 -14.20 -8.94
CA ILE A 325 22.23 -13.90 -9.25
C ILE A 325 22.01 -13.94 -10.76
N SER A 326 22.84 -13.27 -11.54
CA SER A 326 22.75 -13.26 -13.00
C SER A 326 22.80 -14.68 -13.60
N LYS A 327 23.74 -15.52 -13.14
CA LYS A 327 23.86 -16.92 -13.58
C LYS A 327 22.65 -17.77 -13.17
N MET A 328 22.02 -17.47 -12.04
CA MET A 328 20.96 -18.29 -11.46
C MET A 328 19.53 -17.86 -11.83
N GLN A 329 19.34 -16.74 -12.54
CA GLN A 329 18.03 -16.22 -12.94
C GLN A 329 17.13 -17.29 -13.58
N HIS A 330 17.66 -18.04 -14.54
CA HIS A 330 16.92 -19.08 -15.27
C HIS A 330 16.55 -20.30 -14.42
N LEU A 331 17.17 -20.47 -13.25
CA LEU A 331 16.92 -21.59 -12.34
C LEU A 331 15.84 -21.28 -11.30
N TRP A 332 15.29 -20.05 -11.26
CA TRP A 332 14.40 -19.61 -10.18
C TRP A 332 13.13 -20.47 -10.05
N ASP A 333 12.57 -20.91 -11.17
CA ASP A 333 11.36 -21.73 -11.18
C ASP A 333 11.65 -23.19 -10.73
N ASP A 334 12.90 -23.66 -10.84
CA ASP A 334 13.37 -24.93 -10.26
C ASP A 334 14.01 -24.70 -8.89
N ARG A 335 13.18 -24.75 -7.85
CA ARG A 335 13.59 -24.50 -6.46
C ARG A 335 14.67 -25.45 -5.96
N ALA A 336 14.68 -26.71 -6.39
CA ALA A 336 15.66 -27.69 -5.94
C ALA A 336 17.05 -27.39 -6.53
N THR A 337 17.10 -27.15 -7.85
CA THR A 337 18.35 -26.80 -8.54
C THR A 337 18.86 -25.43 -8.10
N TYR A 338 17.96 -24.46 -7.87
CA TYR A 338 18.33 -23.16 -7.31
C TYR A 338 18.98 -23.31 -5.93
N ALA A 339 18.38 -24.06 -5.01
CA ALA A 339 18.91 -24.23 -3.66
C ALA A 339 20.29 -24.91 -3.66
N THR A 340 20.48 -25.95 -4.48
CA THR A 340 21.76 -26.64 -4.59
C THR A 340 22.85 -25.77 -5.21
N THR A 341 22.51 -25.00 -6.24
CA THR A 341 23.43 -24.05 -6.89
C THR A 341 23.81 -22.91 -5.93
N ALA A 342 22.85 -22.37 -5.18
CA ALA A 342 23.09 -21.33 -4.19
C ALA A 342 24.03 -21.83 -3.06
N LYS A 343 23.88 -23.09 -2.66
CA LYS A 343 24.80 -23.72 -1.69
C LYS A 343 26.22 -23.81 -2.25
N LYS A 344 26.38 -24.31 -3.48
CA LYS A 344 27.70 -24.38 -4.15
C LYS A 344 28.34 -22.99 -4.29
N ALA A 345 27.58 -21.99 -4.70
CA ALA A 345 28.06 -20.63 -4.83
C ALA A 345 28.58 -20.06 -3.50
N ARG A 346 27.93 -20.38 -2.38
CA ARG A 346 28.39 -19.99 -1.04
C ARG A 346 29.70 -20.68 -0.65
N GLU A 347 29.83 -21.97 -0.94
CA GLU A 347 31.05 -22.75 -0.68
C GLU A 347 32.24 -22.20 -1.48
N GLU A 348 32.00 -21.87 -2.75
CA GLU A 348 32.99 -21.25 -3.64
C GLU A 348 33.45 -19.88 -3.14
N LEU A 349 32.52 -19.00 -2.72
CA LEU A 349 32.87 -17.72 -2.10
C LEU A 349 33.72 -17.89 -0.83
N GLY A 350 33.40 -18.91 -0.02
CA GLY A 350 34.20 -19.26 1.15
C GLY A 350 35.64 -19.65 0.78
N ARG A 351 35.83 -20.41 -0.31
CA ARG A 351 37.15 -20.78 -0.82
C ARG A 351 37.93 -19.56 -1.31
N ILE A 352 37.29 -18.66 -2.07
CA ILE A 352 37.91 -17.41 -2.53
C ILE A 352 38.47 -16.61 -1.36
N PHE A 353 37.70 -16.42 -0.29
CA PHE A 353 38.18 -15.68 0.88
C PHE A 353 39.25 -16.43 1.69
N ALA A 354 39.19 -17.76 1.74
CA ALA A 354 40.22 -18.57 2.41
C ALA A 354 41.57 -18.51 1.67
N GLU A 355 41.55 -18.52 0.34
CA GLU A 355 42.75 -18.35 -0.48
C GLU A 355 43.36 -16.95 -0.35
N ASP A 356 42.55 -15.89 -0.39
CA ASP A 356 43.02 -14.50 -0.19
C ASP A 356 43.65 -14.33 1.21
N GLN A 357 43.10 -15.00 2.23
CA GLN A 357 43.67 -14.97 3.58
C GLN A 357 45.02 -15.70 3.68
N LYS A 358 45.17 -16.84 2.99
CA LYS A 358 46.48 -17.54 2.93
C LYS A 358 47.52 -16.66 2.23
N ASN A 359 47.16 -16.00 1.15
CA ASN A 359 48.07 -15.12 0.41
C ASN A 359 48.52 -13.91 1.25
N LEU A 360 47.63 -13.33 2.06
CA LEU A 360 47.96 -12.26 3.00
C LEU A 360 48.88 -12.70 4.15
N GLN A 361 48.88 -13.98 4.53
CA GLN A 361 49.79 -14.52 5.55
C GLN A 361 51.19 -14.83 4.99
N HIS A 362 51.31 -15.08 3.68
CA HIS A 362 52.58 -15.41 3.02
C HIS A 362 53.25 -14.19 2.37
N GLY A 363 52.49 -13.15 2.00
CA GLY A 363 53.02 -11.85 1.57
C GLY A 363 53.20 -10.94 2.78
N GLY A 364 54.45 -10.61 3.12
CA GLY A 364 54.81 -9.84 4.32
C GLY A 364 53.93 -8.61 4.57
N ALA A 365 53.63 -8.38 5.85
CA ALA A 365 52.74 -7.33 6.34
C ALA A 365 53.12 -5.95 5.76
N ASP A 366 52.28 -5.44 4.86
CA ASP A 366 52.36 -4.07 4.36
C ASP A 366 51.78 -3.12 5.43
N THR A 367 52.63 -2.75 6.39
CA THR A 367 52.31 -1.92 7.56
C THR A 367 52.36 -0.41 7.26
N ALA A 368 52.25 0.00 6.00
CA ALA A 368 52.55 1.37 5.59
C ALA A 368 51.49 2.45 5.97
N TRP A 369 50.31 2.10 6.48
CA TRP A 369 49.20 3.06 6.60
C TRP A 369 48.38 2.99 7.90
N VAL A 370 49.02 2.81 9.06
CA VAL A 370 48.35 3.08 10.35
C VAL A 370 48.40 4.59 10.61
N VAL A 371 47.37 5.32 10.17
CA VAL A 371 47.13 6.70 10.62
C VAL A 371 46.34 6.64 11.93
N LYS A 372 46.86 7.31 12.96
CA LYS A 372 46.31 7.41 14.32
C LYS A 372 44.94 8.05 14.37
#